data_AF-A0A2W1BI62-F1
#
_entry.id   AF-A0A2W1BI62-F1
#
_cell.length_a   1.000
_cell.length_b   1.000
_cell.length_c   1.000
_cell.angle_alpha   90.00
_cell.angle_beta   90.00
_cell.angle_gamma   90.00
#
_symmetry.space_group_name_H-M   'P 1'
#
loop_
_entity.id
_entity.type
_entity.pdbx_description
1 polymer ?
#
loop_
_entity_poly.entity_id
_entity_poly.type
_entity_poly.pdbx_seq_one_letter_code
_entity_poly.pdbx_strand_id
1 'polypeptide(L)' 'MDSIKSWTAEDEAIIATNIDATECKRCAVELGYWKDDYISYFIRHADRKAPEINRGYYARVRAMEIFIHQFLEVS' A
#
# COMPACT_ATOMS: atom_id res chain seq x y z
N MET A 1 26.47 24.61 8.53
CA MET A 1 26.07 23.20 8.75
C MET A 1 24.66 23.25 9.28
N ASP A 2 23.70 23.24 8.37
CA ASP A 2 22.29 23.23 8.76
C ASP A 2 22.04 21.92 9.50
N SER A 3 21.54 22.01 10.74
CA SER A 3 21.24 20.83 11.54
C SER A 3 20.26 19.96 10.75
N ILE A 4 20.63 18.72 10.47
CA ILE A 4 19.69 17.74 9.91
C ILE A 4 18.54 17.67 10.91
N LYS A 5 17.37 18.15 10.49
CA LYS A 5 16.18 18.15 11.31
C LYS A 5 15.78 16.69 11.53
N SER A 6 15.98 16.20 12.75
CA SER A 6 15.50 14.86 13.14
C SER A 6 13.98 14.83 13.02
N TRP A 7 13.45 13.72 12.52
CA TRP A 7 12.01 13.46 12.55
C TRP A 7 11.50 13.51 13.99
N THR A 8 10.30 14.03 14.16
CA THR A 8 9.60 13.95 15.43
C THR A 8 8.95 12.58 15.58
N ALA A 9 8.57 12.21 16.81
CA ALA A 9 7.81 10.97 17.04
C ALA A 9 6.47 10.96 16.28
N GLU A 10 5.87 12.13 16.04
CA GLU A 10 4.65 12.26 15.23
C GLU A 10 4.92 11.96 13.76
N ASP A 11 6.03 12.48 13.20
CA ASP A 11 6.44 12.18 11.83
C ASP A 11 6.71 10.68 11.65
N GLU A 12 7.39 10.05 12.61
CA GLU A 12 7.66 8.61 12.61
C GLU A 12 6.35 7.79 12.60
N ALA A 13 5.38 8.18 13.43
CA ALA A 13 4.07 7.53 13.47
C ALA A 13 3.32 7.66 12.14
N ILE A 14 3.37 8.84 11.50
CA ILE A 14 2.77 9.08 10.19
C ILE A 14 3.45 8.20 9.12
N ILE A 15 4.78 8.14 9.11
CA ILE A 15 5.56 7.31 8.18
C ILE A 15 5.21 5.83 8.36
N ALA A 16 5.07 5.36 9.60
CA ALA A 16 4.71 3.98 9.91
C ALA A 16 3.37 3.55 9.28
N THR A 17 2.40 4.46 9.14
CA THR A 17 1.12 4.14 8.49
C THR A 17 1.28 3.74 7.02
N ASN A 18 2.24 4.34 6.31
CA ASN A 18 2.53 3.98 4.93
C ASN A 18 3.24 2.62 4.84
N ILE A 19 4.12 2.31 5.80
CA ILE A 19 4.79 1.01 5.89
C ILE A 19 3.73 -0.09 6.08
N ASP A 20 2.82 0.05 7.05
CA ASP A 20 1.77 -0.94 7.30
C ASP A 20 0.82 -1.10 6.09
N ALA A 21 0.47 0.00 5.43
CA ALA A 21 -0.33 -0.06 4.20
C ALA A 21 0.38 -0.82 3.07
N THR A 22 1.69 -0.63 2.94
CA THR A 22 2.51 -1.31 1.92
C THR A 22 2.63 -2.80 2.23
N GLU A 23 2.83 -3.17 3.49
CA GLU A 23 2.82 -4.58 3.93
C GLU A 23 1.49 -5.27 3.66
N CYS A 24 0.37 -4.64 4.02
CA CYS A 24 -0.95 -5.22 3.79
C CYS A 24 -1.21 -5.44 2.30
N LYS A 25 -0.84 -4.48 1.45
CA LYS A 25 -0.93 -4.64 -0.01
C LYS A 25 -0.03 -5.75 -0.51
N ARG A 26 1.22 -5.83 -0.04
CA ARG A 26 2.17 -6.87 -0.45
C ARG A 26 1.67 -8.27 -0.09
N CYS A 27 1.17 -8.47 1.13
CA CYS A 27 0.59 -9.75 1.55
C CYS A 27 -0.56 -10.16 0.64
N ALA A 28 -1.47 -9.24 0.30
CA ALA A 28 -2.60 -9.54 -0.57
C ALA A 28 -2.17 -9.85 -2.02
N VAL A 29 -1.15 -9.16 -2.55
CA VAL A 29 -0.56 -9.44 -3.87
C VAL A 29 0.11 -10.82 -3.90
N GLU A 30 0.87 -11.20 -2.87
CA GLU A 30 1.48 -12.54 -2.79
C GLU A 30 0.44 -13.66 -2.80
N LEU A 31 -0.71 -13.42 -2.18
CA LEU A 31 -1.83 -14.34 -2.15
C LEU A 31 -2.69 -14.28 -3.43
N GLY A 32 -2.34 -13.45 -4.41
CA GLY A 32 -3.00 -13.39 -5.71
C GLY A 32 -4.32 -12.64 -5.73
N TYR A 33 -4.60 -11.77 -4.74
CA TYR A 33 -5.82 -10.96 -4.76
C TYR A 33 -5.85 -10.02 -5.97
N TRP A 34 -4.71 -9.45 -6.36
CA TRP A 34 -4.52 -8.77 -7.64
C TRP A 34 -3.07 -8.91 -8.09
N LYS A 35 -2.79 -8.52 -9.33
CA LYS A 35 -1.44 -8.54 -9.91
C LYS A 35 -0.78 -7.18 -9.75
N ASP A 36 0.38 -7.15 -9.10
CA ASP A 36 1.26 -5.99 -9.02
C ASP A 36 2.71 -6.48 -9.13
N ASP A 37 3.31 -6.28 -10.30
CA ASP A 37 4.68 -6.72 -10.59
C ASP A 37 5.74 -5.79 -9.94
N TYR A 38 5.33 -4.68 -9.32
CA TYR A 38 6.21 -3.61 -8.87
C TYR A 38 6.32 -3.52 -7.34
N ILE A 39 5.30 -3.95 -6.59
CA ILE A 39 5.27 -3.82 -5.12
C ILE A 39 6.47 -4.47 -4.42
N SER A 40 7.07 -5.49 -5.05
CA SER A 40 8.25 -6.18 -4.53
C SER A 40 9.52 -5.31 -4.47
N TYR A 41 9.59 -4.24 -5.27
CA TYR A 41 10.69 -3.27 -5.23
C TYR A 41 10.61 -2.33 -4.02
N PHE A 42 9.42 -2.16 -3.43
CA PHE A 42 9.19 -1.28 -2.29
C PHE A 42 9.25 -2.03 -0.96
N ILE A 43 8.87 -3.30 -0.95
CA ILE A 43 9.00 -4.17 0.22
C ILE A 43 9.22 -5.63 -0.20
N ARG A 44 10.18 -6.30 0.44
CA ARG A 44 10.57 -7.67 0.08
C ARG A 44 9.52 -8.71 0.50
N HIS A 45 9.14 -8.68 1.78
CA HIS A 45 8.24 -9.63 2.41
C HIS A 45 7.23 -8.89 3.29
N ALA A 46 6.04 -9.47 3.42
CA ALA A 46 5.03 -9.00 4.34
C ALA A 46 4.53 -10.16 5.19
N ASP A 47 4.26 -9.88 6.47
CA ASP A 47 3.62 -10.86 7.34
C ASP A 47 2.18 -11.14 6.89
N ARG A 48 1.73 -12.37 7.12
CA ARG A 48 0.35 -12.75 6.78
C ARG A 48 -0.64 -11.90 7.58
N LYS A 49 -1.51 -11.20 6.86
CA LYS A 49 -2.64 -10.45 7.44
C LYS A 49 -3.90 -11.33 7.45
N ALA A 50 -4.86 -10.98 8.30
CA ALA A 50 -6.15 -11.67 8.37
C ALA A 50 -6.88 -11.63 7.01
N PRO A 51 -7.65 -12.67 6.63
CA PRO A 51 -8.34 -12.72 5.34
C PRO A 51 -9.23 -11.50 5.06
N GLU A 52 -9.89 -10.96 6.09
CA GLU A 52 -10.74 -9.77 6.01
C GLU A 52 -9.95 -8.52 5.64
N ILE A 53 -8.71 -8.39 6.14
CA ILE A 53 -7.80 -7.28 5.79
C ILE A 53 -7.44 -7.36 4.32
N ASN A 54 -7.04 -8.54 3.83
CA ASN A 54 -6.68 -8.73 2.42
C ASN A 54 -7.86 -8.44 1.49
N ARG A 55 -9.08 -8.91 1.85
CA ARG A 55 -10.31 -8.60 1.12
C ARG A 55 -10.62 -7.10 1.11
N GLY A 56 -10.42 -6.42 2.23
CA GLY A 56 -10.62 -4.96 2.33
C GLY A 56 -9.65 -4.19 1.43
N TYR A 57 -8.37 -4.55 1.43
CA TYR A 57 -7.36 -3.94 0.55
C TYR A 57 -7.63 -4.23 -0.92
N TYR A 58 -8.05 -5.44 -1.27
CA TYR A 58 -8.50 -5.76 -2.63
C TYR A 58 -9.64 -4.84 -3.06
N ALA A 59 -10.72 -4.76 -2.28
CA ALA A 59 -11.85 -3.90 -2.60
C ALA A 59 -11.43 -2.43 -2.77
N ARG A 60 -10.54 -1.93 -1.90
CA ARG A 60 -9.97 -0.58 -1.99
C ARG A 60 -9.19 -0.34 -3.28
N VAL A 61 -8.30 -1.26 -3.66
CA VAL A 61 -7.49 -1.16 -4.88
C VAL A 61 -8.38 -1.21 -6.11
N ARG A 62 -9.29 -2.19 -6.19
CA ARG A 62 -10.21 -2.35 -7.34
C ARG A 62 -11.13 -1.15 -7.53
N ALA A 63 -11.64 -0.57 -6.44
CA ALA A 63 -12.48 0.63 -6.53
C ALA A 63 -11.71 1.81 -7.14
N MET A 64 -10.46 2.03 -6.71
CA MET A 64 -9.60 3.08 -7.28
C MET A 64 -9.29 2.82 -8.76
N GLU A 65 -8.94 1.58 -9.13
CA GLU A 65 -8.70 1.22 -10.53
C GLU A 65 -9.93 1.52 -11.41
N ILE A 66 -11.13 1.15 -10.96
CA ILE A 66 -12.37 1.41 -11.69
C ILE A 66 -12.55 2.91 -11.94
N PHE A 67 -12.42 3.74 -10.90
CA PHE A 67 -12.61 5.19 -11.06
C PHE A 67 -11.53 5.83 -11.96
N ILE A 68 -10.28 5.36 -11.86
CA ILE A 68 -9.19 5.83 -12.73
C ILE A 68 -9.49 5.46 -14.19
N HIS A 69 -9.85 4.20 -14.46
CA HIS A 69 -10.18 3.77 -15.83
C HIS A 69 -11.39 4.51 -16.40
N GLN A 70 -12.45 4.68 -15.62
CA GLN A 70 -13.62 5.47 -16.04
C GLN A 70 -13.26 6.92 -16.37
N PHE A 71 -12.41 7.55 -15.57
CA PHE A 71 -11.95 8.91 -15.85
C PHE A 71 -11.16 8.99 -17.17
N LEU A 72 -10.28 8.01 -17.42
CA LEU A 72 -9.46 7.95 -18.62
C LEU A 72 -10.25 7.57 -19.88
N GLU A 73 -11.30 6.75 -19.78
CA GLU A 73 -12.17 6.38 -20.91
C GLU A 73 -13.11 7.51 -21.35
N VAL A 74 -13.41 8.45 -20.46
CA VAL A 74 -14.26 9.63 -20.73
C VAL A 74 -13.44 10.82 -21.26
N SER A 75 -12.09 10.73 -21.21
CA SER A 75 -11.15 11.74 -21.70
C SER A 75 -10.74 11.47 -23.14
#